data_AF-A0A966GX66-F1
#
_entry.id   AF-A0A966GX66-F1
#
_cell.length_a   1.000
_cell.length_b   1.000
_cell.length_c   1.000
_cell.angle_alpha   90.00
_cell.angle_beta   90.00
_cell.angle_gamma   90.00
#
_symmetry.space_group_name_H-M   'P 1'
#
loop_
_entity.id
_entity.type
_entity.pdbx_description
1 polymer ?
#
loop_
_entity_poly.entity_id
_entity_poly.type
_entity_poly.pdbx_seq_one_letter_code
_entity_poly.pdbx_strand_id
1 'polypeptide(L)'
;MNFQLLISIKQGRPFYSWILLLLFTPTVKQGFAQVSGNNGGNTTLQAVQAKYGLDPATPLLKRVSKTPDDVLERFKEAGISPTEHMLTDEEISTVESAIAMLPPLHQRVLQQHLKSFSFLDNMPNTALTSPVSGDEAVKLYHITFRAGLLHQTVSEWMTQKESNLFVEDDSAITVSIQAGLLNAMTYILLHEGTHVVDGSLHLLAMDTVAGKPGMNSFTTNFSKGIWKDISTHEWHFTDSFVVKNRFRRNGRQFRKAEAAGVYKALIRTPFASFYSTASWHEDLAELVTLYHLTQKYGQPFRIIISVHGKEIAAFEPMKSRFVKRRFRHLHRFYR
;
A
#
# COMPACT_ATOMS: atom_id res chain seq x y z
N MET A 1 34.16 17.60 6.83
CA MET A 1 34.64 16.67 5.78
C MET A 1 33.43 16.27 4.95
N ASN A 2 33.27 16.90 3.79
CA ASN A 2 32.19 16.65 2.84
C ASN A 2 32.55 15.45 1.97
N PHE A 3 31.67 14.46 1.86
CA PHE A 3 31.77 13.43 0.83
C PHE A 3 30.67 13.67 -0.21
N GLN A 4 31.09 14.19 -1.36
CA GLN A 4 30.33 14.28 -2.60
C GLN A 4 30.50 12.96 -3.34
N LEU A 5 29.40 12.22 -3.57
CA LEU A 5 29.43 11.07 -4.47
C LEU A 5 28.90 11.51 -5.84
N LEU A 6 29.82 11.76 -6.76
CA LEU A 6 29.56 11.96 -8.19
C LEU A 6 29.37 10.59 -8.86
N ILE A 7 28.22 10.35 -9.48
CA ILE A 7 28.04 9.22 -10.41
C ILE A 7 27.97 9.78 -11.82
N SER A 8 28.97 9.41 -12.62
CA SER A 8 29.14 9.75 -14.04
C SER A 8 28.27 8.84 -14.91
N ILE A 9 27.42 9.43 -15.76
CA ILE A 9 26.59 8.74 -16.74
C ILE A 9 27.36 8.72 -18.07
N LYS A 10 27.84 7.56 -18.51
CA LYS A 10 28.28 7.34 -19.89
C LYS A 10 27.08 6.93 -20.75
N GLN A 11 26.88 7.68 -21.84
CA GLN A 11 25.83 7.51 -22.83
C GLN A 11 25.98 6.23 -23.66
N GLY A 12 24.84 5.62 -24.02
CA GLY A 12 24.69 4.84 -25.26
C GLY A 12 24.11 3.43 -25.09
N ARG A 13 22.76 3.30 -25.12
CA ARG A 13 21.92 2.20 -25.70
C ARG A 13 20.45 2.31 -25.23
N PRO A 14 19.46 1.77 -25.99
CA PRO A 14 18.10 2.32 -26.05
C PRO A 14 17.18 1.83 -24.92
N PHE A 15 16.22 2.70 -24.56
CA PHE A 15 14.99 2.51 -23.77
C PHE A 15 14.76 1.13 -23.15
N TYR A 16 15.07 0.99 -21.86
CA TYR A 16 14.55 -0.06 -20.98
C TYR A 16 13.81 0.59 -19.81
N SER A 17 12.60 0.11 -19.55
CA SER A 17 11.70 0.57 -18.48
C SER A 17 12.32 0.24 -17.12
N TRP A 18 12.94 1.24 -16.50
CA TRP A 18 13.36 1.18 -15.10
C TRP A 18 12.17 1.61 -14.23
N ILE A 19 11.39 0.65 -13.74
CA ILE A 19 10.51 0.92 -12.59
C ILE A 19 11.42 0.98 -11.36
N LEU A 20 11.97 2.18 -11.11
CA LEU A 20 12.65 2.49 -9.88
C LEU A 20 11.57 2.53 -8.79
N LEU A 21 11.41 1.44 -8.04
CA LEU A 21 10.63 1.48 -6.80
C LEU A 21 11.43 2.33 -5.82
N LEU A 22 11.21 3.64 -5.84
CA LEU A 22 11.68 4.52 -4.79
C LEU A 22 10.89 4.18 -3.55
N LEU A 23 11.44 3.19 -2.83
CA LEU A 23 11.52 3.29 -1.39
C LEU A 23 12.24 4.61 -1.14
N PHE A 24 11.48 5.70 -1.06
CA PHE A 24 11.87 6.77 -0.17
C PHE A 24 12.02 6.09 1.19
N THR A 25 13.22 5.65 1.51
CA THR A 25 13.62 5.61 2.90
C THR A 25 13.52 7.05 3.32
N PRO A 26 12.60 7.40 4.23
CA PRO A 26 12.75 8.67 4.88
C PRO A 26 14.08 8.56 5.65
N THR A 27 15.12 9.21 5.13
CA THR A 27 15.99 10.04 5.97
C THR A 27 15.26 11.32 6.36
N VAL A 28 13.93 11.33 6.38
CA VAL A 28 13.20 12.09 7.37
C VAL A 28 13.49 11.36 8.68
N LYS A 29 14.12 12.05 9.63
CA LYS A 29 13.76 11.83 11.02
C LYS A 29 12.23 11.95 11.08
N GLN A 30 11.49 10.86 10.85
CA GLN A 30 10.15 10.74 11.37
C GLN A 30 10.33 10.60 12.88
N GLY A 31 10.67 11.72 13.50
CA GLY A 31 10.14 11.98 14.81
C GLY A 31 8.65 11.99 14.61
N PHE A 32 8.00 10.84 14.83
CA PHE A 32 6.81 10.86 15.66
C PHE A 32 7.29 11.42 17.00
N ALA A 33 7.45 12.75 17.04
CA ALA A 33 7.75 13.45 18.25
C ALA A 33 6.62 13.09 19.21
N GLN A 34 7.03 12.55 20.36
CA GLN A 34 6.16 12.37 21.50
C GLN A 34 5.30 13.62 21.62
N VAL A 35 3.98 13.46 21.58
CA VAL A 35 3.08 14.52 22.04
C VAL A 35 3.27 14.58 23.55
N SER A 36 4.25 15.38 23.98
CA SER A 36 4.25 15.96 25.32
C SER A 36 2.98 16.79 25.40
N GLY A 37 2.08 16.41 26.29
CA GLY A 37 0.82 17.11 26.47
C GLY A 37 1.04 18.60 26.70
N ASN A 38 0.40 19.43 25.88
CA ASN A 38 -0.10 20.73 26.30
C ASN A 38 -1.11 21.31 25.29
N ASN A 39 -2.33 21.58 25.78
CA ASN A 39 -3.26 22.63 25.34
C ASN A 39 -3.50 22.87 23.83
N GLY A 40 -3.93 21.85 23.08
CA GLY A 40 -4.52 22.05 21.76
C GLY A 40 -6.04 22.19 21.87
N GLY A 41 -6.60 23.35 21.51
CA GLY A 41 -8.06 23.54 21.46
C GLY A 41 -8.74 22.41 20.68
N ASN A 42 -9.86 21.90 21.21
CA ASN A 42 -10.68 20.84 20.61
C ASN A 42 -11.13 21.24 19.20
N THR A 43 -10.25 21.09 18.22
CA THR A 43 -10.55 21.38 16.83
C THR A 43 -11.34 20.18 16.34
N THR A 44 -12.64 20.38 16.14
CA THR A 44 -13.52 19.31 15.67
C THR A 44 -13.18 18.94 14.23
N LEU A 45 -13.54 17.73 13.81
CA LEU A 45 -13.42 17.31 12.42
C LEU A 45 -14.08 18.32 11.46
N GLN A 46 -15.23 18.89 11.83
CA GLN A 46 -15.90 19.90 11.00
C GLN A 46 -15.06 21.19 10.85
N ALA A 47 -14.36 21.62 11.91
CA ALA A 47 -13.51 22.79 11.85
C ALA A 47 -12.30 22.57 10.93
N VAL A 48 -11.67 21.39 10.99
CA VAL A 48 -10.57 21.01 10.08
C VAL A 48 -11.07 20.90 8.63
N GLN A 49 -12.22 20.27 8.42
CA GLN A 49 -12.88 20.18 7.12
C GLN A 49 -13.14 21.57 6.52
N ALA A 50 -13.74 22.48 7.29
CA ALA A 50 -14.00 23.85 6.85
C ALA A 50 -12.69 24.61 6.53
N LYS A 51 -11.67 24.49 7.39
CA LYS A 51 -10.35 25.11 7.19
C LYS A 51 -9.72 24.72 5.85
N TYR A 52 -9.81 23.45 5.48
CA TYR A 52 -9.22 22.92 4.25
C TYR A 52 -10.24 22.79 3.10
N GLY A 53 -11.43 23.40 3.23
CA GLY A 53 -12.47 23.39 2.20
C GLY A 53 -12.90 21.98 1.78
N LEU A 54 -12.96 21.04 2.71
CA LEU A 54 -13.54 19.71 2.49
C LEU A 54 -15.01 19.75 2.89
N ASP A 55 -15.90 19.51 1.94
CA ASP A 55 -17.31 19.27 2.20
C ASP A 55 -17.61 17.75 2.18
N PRO A 56 -17.97 17.14 3.33
CA PRO A 56 -18.35 15.74 3.40
C PRO A 56 -19.65 15.38 2.68
N ALA A 57 -20.42 16.33 2.16
CA ALA A 57 -21.56 16.01 1.28
C ALA A 57 -21.13 15.83 -0.19
N THR A 58 -19.99 16.40 -0.59
CA THR A 58 -19.47 16.29 -1.96
C THR A 58 -19.05 14.85 -2.27
N PRO A 59 -19.63 14.18 -3.29
CA PRO A 59 -19.30 12.80 -3.63
C PRO A 59 -17.80 12.60 -3.88
N LEU A 60 -17.25 11.45 -3.48
CA LEU A 60 -15.82 11.12 -3.65
C LEU A 60 -15.31 11.34 -5.09
N LEU A 61 -16.07 10.92 -6.10
CA LEU A 61 -15.69 11.10 -7.51
C LEU A 61 -15.49 12.58 -7.89
N LYS A 62 -16.25 13.51 -7.29
CA LYS A 62 -16.10 14.96 -7.52
C LYS A 62 -14.87 15.55 -6.84
N ARG A 63 -14.12 14.76 -6.07
CA ARG A 63 -12.86 15.14 -5.43
C ARG A 63 -11.62 14.73 -6.24
N VAL A 64 -11.81 14.16 -7.44
CA VAL A 64 -10.72 14.04 -8.41
C VAL A 64 -10.32 15.44 -8.84
N SER A 65 -9.06 15.79 -8.59
CA SER A 65 -8.51 17.12 -8.87
C SER A 65 -7.08 16.99 -9.38
N LYS A 66 -6.49 18.15 -9.70
CA LYS A 66 -5.04 18.27 -9.89
C LYS A 66 -4.28 17.78 -8.66
N THR A 67 -3.08 17.27 -8.89
CA THR A 67 -2.16 16.86 -7.82
C THR A 67 -1.71 18.11 -7.07
N PRO A 68 -1.81 18.14 -5.72
CA PRO A 68 -1.32 19.26 -4.93
C PRO A 68 0.16 19.56 -5.17
N ASP A 69 0.53 20.84 -5.15
CA ASP A 69 1.91 21.29 -5.40
C ASP A 69 2.91 20.70 -4.40
N ASP A 70 2.52 20.55 -3.13
CA ASP A 70 3.36 19.96 -2.08
C ASP A 70 3.63 18.47 -2.31
N VAL A 71 2.73 17.78 -3.01
CA VAL A 71 2.95 16.39 -3.46
C VAL A 71 3.89 16.36 -4.67
N LEU A 72 3.71 17.26 -5.63
CA LEU A 72 4.60 17.36 -6.81
C LEU A 72 6.03 17.75 -6.43
N GLU A 73 6.20 18.63 -5.43
CA GLU A 73 7.51 19.05 -4.92
C GLU A 73 8.32 17.86 -4.39
N ARG A 74 7.70 16.95 -3.64
CA ARG A 74 8.36 15.72 -3.14
C ARG A 74 8.89 14.84 -4.26
N PHE A 75 8.20 14.77 -5.40
CA PHE A 75 8.72 14.04 -6.56
C PHE A 75 9.91 14.76 -7.20
N LYS A 76 9.83 16.09 -7.34
CA LYS A 76 10.91 16.92 -7.89
C LYS A 76 12.18 16.81 -7.04
N GLU A 77 12.06 16.84 -5.72
CA GLU A 77 13.17 16.68 -4.78
C GLU A 77 13.88 15.32 -4.94
N ALA A 78 13.16 14.29 -5.38
CA ALA A 78 13.73 12.98 -5.71
C ALA A 78 14.25 12.84 -7.15
N GLY A 79 14.28 13.94 -7.90
CA GLY A 79 14.74 13.95 -9.29
C GLY A 79 13.74 13.36 -10.28
N ILE A 80 12.45 13.35 -9.94
CA ILE A 80 11.38 12.82 -10.80
C ILE A 80 10.41 13.94 -11.14
N SER A 81 9.96 13.96 -12.39
CA SER A 81 8.98 14.94 -12.86
C SER A 81 7.77 14.21 -13.45
N PRO A 82 6.88 13.67 -12.60
CA PRO A 82 5.63 13.12 -13.09
C PRO A 82 4.75 14.23 -13.64
N THR A 83 3.88 13.89 -14.59
CA THR A 83 2.99 14.85 -15.26
C THR A 83 1.54 14.60 -14.85
N GLU A 84 0.76 15.66 -14.68
CA GLU A 84 -0.67 15.55 -14.41
C GLU A 84 -1.36 14.74 -15.51
N HIS A 85 -2.23 13.82 -15.08
CA HIS A 85 -3.05 13.03 -15.96
C HIS A 85 -4.52 13.44 -15.81
N MET A 86 -5.11 13.91 -16.91
CA MET A 86 -6.52 14.25 -16.96
C MET A 86 -7.32 13.02 -17.37
N LEU A 87 -8.25 12.59 -16.51
CA LEU A 87 -9.07 11.41 -16.77
C LEU A 87 -10.00 11.62 -17.98
N THR A 88 -10.08 10.58 -18.80
CA THR A 88 -11.12 10.35 -19.81
C THR A 88 -12.44 9.90 -19.17
N ASP A 89 -13.53 9.88 -19.93
CA ASP A 89 -14.84 9.44 -19.44
C ASP A 89 -14.84 7.95 -19.05
N GLU A 90 -14.10 7.11 -19.79
CA GLU A 90 -13.91 5.69 -19.49
C GLU A 90 -13.15 5.49 -18.18
N GLU A 91 -12.14 6.31 -17.94
CA GLU A 91 -11.35 6.28 -16.70
C GLU A 91 -12.15 6.80 -15.50
N ILE A 92 -12.95 7.85 -15.68
CA ILE A 92 -13.90 8.32 -14.67
C ILE A 92 -14.84 7.17 -14.27
N SER A 93 -15.37 6.44 -15.25
CA SER A 93 -16.25 5.28 -15.01
C SER A 93 -15.52 4.15 -14.25
N THR A 94 -14.24 3.96 -14.53
CA THR A 94 -13.37 3.00 -13.82
C THR A 94 -13.18 3.40 -12.35
N VAL A 95 -12.92 4.68 -12.09
CA VAL A 95 -12.76 5.22 -10.73
C VAL A 95 -14.08 5.16 -9.97
N GLU A 96 -15.20 5.52 -10.60
CA GLU A 96 -16.53 5.42 -10.01
C GLU A 96 -16.85 3.99 -9.59
N SER A 97 -16.59 3.03 -10.47
CA SER A 97 -16.76 1.60 -10.18
C SER A 97 -15.90 1.15 -9.00
N ALA A 98 -14.63 1.57 -8.95
CA ALA A 98 -13.74 1.26 -7.83
C ALA A 98 -14.23 1.86 -6.51
N ILE A 99 -14.74 3.10 -6.51
CA ILE A 99 -15.30 3.75 -5.32
C ILE A 99 -16.54 3.00 -4.83
N ALA A 100 -17.44 2.62 -5.74
CA ALA A 100 -18.68 1.92 -5.39
C ALA A 100 -18.43 0.55 -4.74
N MET A 101 -17.28 -0.07 -5.03
CA MET A 101 -16.89 -1.36 -4.47
C MET A 101 -16.30 -1.27 -3.05
N LEU A 102 -15.91 -0.08 -2.57
CA LEU A 102 -15.28 0.07 -1.27
C LEU A 102 -16.17 -0.46 -0.11
N PRO A 103 -15.60 -1.06 0.94
CA PRO A 103 -16.35 -1.42 2.14
C PRO A 103 -17.05 -0.22 2.79
N PRO A 104 -18.18 -0.42 3.50
CA PRO A 104 -18.93 0.67 4.13
C PRO A 104 -18.09 1.58 5.04
N LEU A 105 -17.15 1.02 5.81
CA LEU A 105 -16.28 1.84 6.66
C LEU A 105 -15.39 2.76 5.82
N HIS A 106 -14.80 2.24 4.75
CA HIS A 106 -13.96 3.02 3.83
C HIS A 106 -14.76 4.14 3.17
N GLN A 107 -15.97 3.85 2.68
CA GLN A 107 -16.82 4.88 2.08
C GLN A 107 -17.07 6.04 3.07
N ARG A 108 -17.48 5.73 4.31
CA ARG A 108 -17.75 6.76 5.33
C ARG A 108 -16.50 7.56 5.70
N VAL A 109 -15.39 6.88 5.97
CA VAL A 109 -14.16 7.57 6.42
C VAL A 109 -13.55 8.39 5.29
N LEU A 110 -13.48 7.86 4.06
CA LEU A 110 -12.99 8.63 2.92
C LEU A 110 -13.88 9.84 2.66
N GLN A 111 -15.21 9.70 2.78
CA GLN A 111 -16.13 10.83 2.65
C GLN A 111 -15.80 11.95 3.65
N GLN A 112 -15.32 11.62 4.85
CA GLN A 112 -15.00 12.58 5.91
C GLN A 112 -13.54 13.09 5.87
N HIS A 113 -12.59 12.29 5.42
CA HIS A 113 -11.16 12.57 5.60
C HIS A 113 -10.37 12.70 4.30
N LEU A 114 -10.90 12.23 3.17
CA LEU A 114 -10.19 12.34 1.91
C LEU A 114 -10.51 13.68 1.24
N LYS A 115 -9.51 14.55 1.16
CA LYS A 115 -9.61 15.87 0.54
C LYS A 115 -9.60 15.80 -0.98
N SER A 116 -8.71 15.01 -1.58
CA SER A 116 -8.69 14.82 -3.04
C SER A 116 -8.05 13.51 -3.51
N PHE A 117 -8.42 13.14 -4.72
CA PHE A 117 -7.72 12.17 -5.56
C PHE A 117 -6.99 12.90 -6.67
N SER A 118 -5.85 12.38 -7.12
CA SER A 118 -5.21 12.86 -8.34
C SER A 118 -4.47 11.73 -9.07
N PHE A 119 -4.19 11.95 -10.34
CA PHE A 119 -3.58 10.96 -11.22
C PHE A 119 -2.36 11.56 -11.92
N LEU A 120 -1.28 10.78 -11.95
CA LEU A 120 -0.01 11.18 -12.53
C LEU A 120 0.49 10.14 -13.53
N ASP A 121 0.95 10.61 -14.67
CA ASP A 121 1.78 9.83 -15.60
C ASP A 121 3.24 9.84 -15.14
N ASN A 122 3.96 8.77 -15.48
CA ASN A 122 5.38 8.59 -15.15
C ASN A 122 5.70 8.61 -13.64
N MET A 123 4.71 8.33 -12.80
CA MET A 123 4.91 8.11 -11.37
C MET A 123 5.59 6.74 -11.15
N PRO A 124 6.72 6.67 -10.40
CA PRO A 124 7.45 5.41 -10.18
C PRO A 124 6.69 4.44 -9.27
N ASN A 125 6.01 5.01 -8.28
CA ASN A 125 5.21 4.27 -7.31
C ASN A 125 3.81 4.02 -7.86
N THR A 126 3.11 3.04 -7.29
CA THR A 126 1.73 2.75 -7.69
C THR A 126 0.77 3.83 -7.21
N ALA A 127 0.89 4.22 -5.95
CA ALA A 127 0.13 5.32 -5.37
C ALA A 127 0.91 5.95 -4.21
N LEU A 128 0.41 7.08 -3.72
CA LEU A 128 0.90 7.79 -2.56
C LEU A 128 -0.27 8.37 -1.78
N THR A 129 -0.46 7.92 -0.55
CA THR A 129 -1.32 8.57 0.44
C THR A 129 -0.49 9.55 1.27
N SER A 130 -0.91 10.81 1.33
CA SER A 130 -0.22 11.85 2.11
C SER A 130 -1.20 12.65 2.94
N PRO A 131 -0.85 13.03 4.19
CA PRO A 131 -1.67 13.96 4.95
C PRO A 131 -1.68 15.33 4.26
N VAL A 132 -2.79 16.04 4.38
CA VAL A 132 -2.85 17.48 4.13
C VAL A 132 -1.91 18.16 5.13
N SER A 133 -1.05 19.05 4.64
CA SER A 133 -0.04 19.72 5.45
C SER A 133 -0.67 20.55 6.59
N GLY A 134 -0.25 20.28 7.83
CA GLY A 134 -0.73 20.95 9.04
C GLY A 134 -0.53 20.13 10.32
N ASP A 135 -0.48 20.80 11.47
CA ASP A 135 -0.29 20.18 12.79
C ASP A 135 -1.61 19.93 13.54
N GLU A 136 -2.66 19.53 12.81
CA GLU A 136 -3.93 19.17 13.42
C GLU A 136 -3.91 17.76 13.98
N ALA A 137 -4.58 17.56 15.12
CA ALA A 137 -4.85 16.23 15.66
C ALA A 137 -5.76 15.41 14.72
N VAL A 138 -6.68 16.06 14.00
CA VAL A 138 -7.51 15.44 12.96
C VAL A 138 -6.81 15.58 11.61
N LYS A 139 -6.50 14.46 10.97
CA LYS A 139 -5.83 14.45 9.66
C LYS A 139 -6.84 14.34 8.51
N LEU A 140 -6.58 15.12 7.47
CA LEU A 140 -7.15 14.95 6.13
C LEU A 140 -6.07 14.41 5.19
N TYR A 141 -6.46 13.84 4.05
CA TYR A 141 -5.54 13.13 3.17
C TYR A 141 -5.73 13.48 1.70
N HIS A 142 -4.64 13.36 0.95
CA HIS A 142 -4.61 13.24 -0.50
C HIS A 142 -4.21 11.82 -0.86
N ILE A 143 -4.78 11.29 -1.94
CA ILE A 143 -4.27 10.08 -2.59
C ILE A 143 -3.91 10.41 -4.04
N THR A 144 -2.69 10.10 -4.43
CA THR A 144 -2.19 10.28 -5.79
C THR A 144 -1.90 8.91 -6.39
N PHE A 145 -2.47 8.60 -7.55
CA PHE A 145 -2.30 7.33 -8.24
C PHE A 145 -1.47 7.50 -9.51
N ARG A 146 -0.75 6.44 -9.88
CA ARG A 146 -0.22 6.30 -11.22
C ARG A 146 -1.36 6.04 -12.21
N ALA A 147 -1.50 6.88 -13.23
CA ALA A 147 -2.61 6.81 -14.19
C ALA A 147 -2.70 5.47 -14.92
N GLY A 148 -1.55 4.88 -15.28
CA GLY A 148 -1.51 3.58 -15.97
C GLY A 148 -2.22 2.41 -15.26
N LEU A 149 -2.56 2.53 -13.97
CA LEU A 149 -3.40 1.55 -13.27
C LEU A 149 -4.81 1.43 -13.86
N LEU A 150 -5.32 2.50 -14.44
CA LEU A 150 -6.68 2.59 -14.99
C LEU A 150 -6.88 1.65 -16.19
N HIS A 151 -5.79 1.19 -16.81
CA HIS A 151 -5.81 0.28 -17.96
C HIS A 151 -5.30 -1.12 -17.64
N GLN A 152 -5.19 -1.46 -16.35
CA GLN A 152 -4.71 -2.77 -15.91
C GLN A 152 -5.81 -3.52 -15.17
N THR A 153 -5.88 -4.83 -15.39
CA THR A 153 -6.55 -5.73 -14.46
C THR A 153 -5.73 -5.90 -13.18
N VAL A 154 -6.36 -6.33 -12.10
CA VAL A 154 -5.65 -6.70 -10.86
C VAL A 154 -4.60 -7.79 -11.13
N SER A 155 -4.87 -8.75 -12.00
CA SER A 155 -3.92 -9.82 -12.36
C SER A 155 -2.65 -9.27 -13.02
N GLU A 156 -2.79 -8.36 -13.99
CA GLU A 156 -1.66 -7.75 -14.68
C GLU A 156 -0.82 -6.90 -13.72
N TRP A 157 -1.48 -6.02 -12.96
CA TRP A 157 -0.79 -5.16 -12.00
C TRP A 157 -0.08 -5.98 -10.92
N MET A 158 -0.74 -6.98 -10.32
CA MET A 158 -0.12 -7.83 -9.30
C MET A 158 1.05 -8.63 -9.85
N THR A 159 0.95 -9.13 -11.09
CA THR A 159 2.06 -9.82 -11.76
C THR A 159 3.27 -8.90 -11.91
N GLN A 160 3.04 -7.65 -12.31
CA GLN A 160 4.12 -6.64 -12.38
C GLN A 160 4.66 -6.23 -11.00
N LYS A 161 3.81 -6.12 -9.98
CA LYS A 161 4.25 -5.84 -8.61
C LYS A 161 5.14 -6.96 -8.09
N GLU A 162 4.69 -8.22 -8.23
CA GLU A 162 5.36 -9.41 -7.72
C GLU A 162 6.62 -9.77 -8.52
N SER A 163 6.70 -9.45 -9.82
CA SER A 163 7.94 -9.67 -10.59
C SER A 163 9.13 -8.97 -9.94
N ASN A 164 8.91 -7.83 -9.30
CA ASN A 164 9.97 -7.10 -8.62
C ASN A 164 10.61 -7.91 -7.48
N LEU A 165 9.96 -8.93 -6.90
CA LEU A 165 10.58 -9.85 -5.93
C LEU A 165 11.76 -10.62 -6.51
N PHE A 166 11.83 -10.73 -7.84
CA PHE A 166 12.81 -11.54 -8.52
C PHE A 166 13.78 -10.67 -9.32
N VAL A 167 15.02 -11.16 -9.46
CA VAL A 167 15.95 -10.61 -10.44
C VAL A 167 15.46 -11.01 -11.83
N GLU A 168 15.60 -10.11 -12.80
CA GLU A 168 15.45 -10.49 -14.19
C GLU A 168 16.65 -11.33 -14.61
N ASP A 169 16.36 -12.47 -15.23
CA ASP A 169 17.31 -13.43 -15.74
C ASP A 169 16.71 -14.14 -16.98
N ASP A 170 17.56 -14.82 -17.75
CA ASP A 170 17.17 -15.59 -18.94
C ASP A 170 16.50 -16.94 -18.58
N SER A 171 15.97 -17.08 -17.36
CA SER A 171 15.28 -18.29 -16.95
C SER A 171 13.96 -18.45 -17.70
N ALA A 172 13.65 -19.69 -18.10
CA ALA A 172 12.32 -20.05 -18.59
C ALA A 172 11.23 -20.06 -17.49
N ILE A 173 11.62 -19.79 -16.24
CA ILE A 173 10.71 -19.70 -15.10
C ILE A 173 10.01 -18.36 -15.12
N THR A 174 8.69 -18.37 -14.99
CA THR A 174 7.85 -17.18 -14.86
C THR A 174 7.01 -17.27 -13.60
N VAL A 175 6.73 -16.12 -13.00
CA VAL A 175 5.80 -15.95 -11.90
C VAL A 175 4.66 -15.06 -12.38
N SER A 176 3.43 -15.52 -12.24
CA SER A 176 2.23 -14.75 -12.59
C SER A 176 1.18 -14.84 -11.50
N ILE A 177 0.35 -13.81 -11.39
CA ILE A 177 -0.71 -13.73 -10.40
C ILE A 177 -2.06 -13.80 -11.10
N GLN A 178 -2.85 -14.82 -10.77
CA GLN A 178 -4.25 -14.91 -11.15
C GLN A 178 -5.10 -14.27 -10.05
N ALA A 179 -5.49 -13.02 -10.26
CA ALA A 179 -6.27 -12.22 -9.32
C ALA A 179 -7.64 -11.76 -9.86
N GLY A 180 -8.01 -12.23 -11.06
CA GLY A 180 -9.25 -11.89 -11.73
C GLY A 180 -9.14 -10.70 -12.68
N LEU A 181 -10.29 -10.27 -13.21
CA LEU A 181 -10.40 -9.28 -14.29
C LEU A 181 -10.92 -7.91 -13.81
N LEU A 182 -11.14 -7.74 -12.50
CA LEU A 182 -11.41 -6.41 -11.96
C LEU A 182 -10.26 -5.46 -12.30
N ASN A 183 -10.56 -4.18 -12.43
CA ASN A 183 -9.55 -3.17 -12.68
C ASN A 183 -8.63 -3.00 -11.46
N ALA A 184 -7.32 -2.80 -11.69
CA ALA A 184 -6.32 -2.62 -10.66
C ALA A 184 -6.65 -1.45 -9.72
N MET A 185 -7.34 -0.42 -10.22
CA MET A 185 -7.84 0.70 -9.42
C MET A 185 -8.70 0.24 -8.23
N THR A 186 -9.49 -0.83 -8.39
CA THR A 186 -10.31 -1.39 -7.28
C THR A 186 -9.42 -1.88 -6.13
N TYR A 187 -8.31 -2.54 -6.45
CA TYR A 187 -7.37 -3.02 -5.45
C TYR A 187 -6.62 -1.85 -4.80
N ILE A 188 -6.06 -0.93 -5.60
CA ILE A 188 -5.20 0.13 -5.09
C ILE A 188 -5.99 1.18 -4.31
N LEU A 189 -7.18 1.54 -4.76
CA LEU A 189 -8.04 2.45 -4.01
C LEU A 189 -8.37 1.90 -2.62
N LEU A 190 -8.66 0.60 -2.51
CA LEU A 190 -8.94 -0.02 -1.23
C LEU A 190 -7.68 -0.11 -0.35
N HIS A 191 -6.53 -0.42 -0.93
CA HIS A 191 -5.26 -0.44 -0.21
C HIS A 191 -4.96 0.95 0.39
N GLU A 192 -4.90 1.99 -0.45
CA GLU A 192 -4.63 3.37 -0.01
C GLU A 192 -5.72 3.91 0.91
N GLY A 193 -6.99 3.60 0.62
CA GLY A 193 -8.11 3.94 1.48
C GLY A 193 -8.01 3.30 2.86
N THR A 194 -7.37 2.13 2.98
CA THR A 194 -7.11 1.51 4.29
C THR A 194 -6.09 2.29 5.10
N HIS A 195 -5.08 2.90 4.48
CA HIS A 195 -4.16 3.82 5.16
C HIS A 195 -4.89 5.06 5.69
N VAL A 196 -5.83 5.61 4.92
CA VAL A 196 -6.68 6.72 5.39
C VAL A 196 -7.58 6.28 6.55
N VAL A 197 -8.19 5.09 6.47
CA VAL A 197 -9.02 4.54 7.55
C VAL A 197 -8.21 4.32 8.82
N ASP A 198 -7.03 3.71 8.69
CA ASP A 198 -6.12 3.44 9.80
C ASP A 198 -5.68 4.75 10.48
N GLY A 199 -5.18 5.71 9.70
CA GLY A 199 -4.73 6.99 10.23
C GLY A 199 -5.86 7.83 10.86
N SER A 200 -7.05 7.84 10.26
CA SER A 200 -8.18 8.64 10.76
C SER A 200 -8.78 8.06 12.05
N LEU A 201 -8.84 6.73 12.14
CA LEU A 201 -9.44 6.03 13.29
C LEU A 201 -8.40 5.53 14.29
N HIS A 202 -7.13 5.82 14.05
CA HIS A 202 -5.99 5.39 14.87
C HIS A 202 -5.99 3.87 15.10
N LEU A 203 -6.29 3.06 14.08
CA LEU A 203 -6.49 1.62 14.27
C LEU A 203 -5.21 0.96 14.77
N LEU A 204 -4.07 1.23 14.11
CA LEU A 204 -2.73 0.74 14.44
C LEU A 204 -1.88 1.77 15.19
N ALA A 205 -2.51 2.65 15.97
CA ALA A 205 -1.77 3.66 16.73
C ALA A 205 -1.11 3.08 18.00
N MET A 206 -0.03 3.75 18.41
CA MET A 206 0.50 3.72 19.76
C MET A 206 -0.24 4.80 20.56
N ASP A 207 -0.99 4.38 21.57
CA ASP A 207 -1.78 5.23 22.45
C ASP A 207 -1.09 5.39 23.81
N THR A 208 -1.60 6.27 24.66
CA THR A 208 -1.10 6.47 26.02
C THR A 208 -1.96 5.69 27.00
N VAL A 209 -1.70 4.39 27.16
CA VAL A 209 -2.42 3.54 28.13
C VAL A 209 -1.86 3.80 29.52
N ALA A 210 -2.66 4.41 30.41
CA ALA A 210 -2.27 4.75 31.78
C ALA A 210 -1.00 5.62 31.87
N GLY A 211 -0.87 6.62 30.99
CA GLY A 211 0.28 7.54 30.98
C GLY A 211 1.56 6.93 30.39
N LYS A 212 1.51 5.71 29.85
CA LYS A 212 2.63 5.06 29.15
C LYS A 212 2.28 4.81 27.68
N PRO A 213 3.21 5.05 26.74
CA PRO A 213 3.02 4.64 25.35
C PRO A 213 2.77 3.13 25.28
N GLY A 214 1.69 2.72 24.61
CA GLY A 214 1.26 1.34 24.49
C GLY A 214 0.31 1.15 23.32
N MET A 215 0.29 -0.05 22.75
CA MET A 215 -0.63 -0.40 21.66
C MET A 215 -2.08 -0.33 22.15
N ASN A 216 -2.97 0.25 21.34
CA ASN A 216 -4.40 0.15 21.63
C ASN A 216 -4.90 -1.31 21.51
N SER A 217 -6.17 -1.57 21.85
CA SER A 217 -6.73 -2.92 21.86
C SER A 217 -6.79 -3.58 20.48
N PHE A 218 -7.03 -2.82 19.41
CA PHE A 218 -7.03 -3.36 18.05
C PHE A 218 -5.61 -3.71 17.61
N THR A 219 -4.67 -2.77 17.75
CA THR A 219 -3.24 -2.96 17.45
C THR A 219 -2.73 -4.20 18.17
N THR A 220 -2.94 -4.30 19.48
CA THR A 220 -2.51 -5.43 20.30
C THR A 220 -3.05 -6.76 19.76
N ASN A 221 -4.33 -6.82 19.40
CA ASN A 221 -4.94 -8.06 18.91
C ASN A 221 -4.50 -8.41 17.48
N PHE A 222 -4.26 -7.41 16.64
CA PHE A 222 -3.82 -7.59 15.26
C PHE A 222 -2.35 -7.99 15.17
N SER A 223 -1.50 -7.40 16.01
CA SER A 223 -0.04 -7.61 16.04
C SER A 223 0.37 -8.87 16.79
N LYS A 224 -0.45 -9.37 17.73
CA LYS A 224 -0.09 -10.45 18.66
C LYS A 224 0.58 -11.64 17.99
N GLY A 225 1.86 -11.87 18.34
CA GLY A 225 2.64 -12.99 17.83
C GLY A 225 3.04 -12.87 16.35
N ILE A 226 2.89 -11.68 15.76
CA ILE A 226 3.27 -11.33 14.38
C ILE A 226 4.27 -10.18 14.41
N TRP A 227 3.89 -9.07 15.04
CA TRP A 227 4.61 -7.80 15.05
C TRP A 227 4.98 -7.40 16.48
N LYS A 228 6.27 -7.14 16.70
CA LYS A 228 6.79 -6.56 17.95
C LYS A 228 6.58 -5.05 17.96
N ASP A 229 6.79 -4.42 16.80
CA ASP A 229 6.59 -3.01 16.53
C ASP A 229 6.22 -2.83 15.05
N ILE A 230 6.19 -1.58 14.58
CA ILE A 230 5.79 -1.20 13.21
C ILE A 230 6.45 -2.04 12.12
N SER A 231 7.73 -2.41 12.31
CA SER A 231 8.55 -3.03 11.27
C SER A 231 9.35 -4.25 11.73
N THR A 232 9.26 -4.64 13.00
CA THR A 232 9.95 -5.81 13.55
C THR A 232 8.98 -6.95 13.76
N HIS A 233 9.27 -8.11 13.17
CA HIS A 233 8.49 -9.31 13.44
C HIS A 233 8.77 -9.81 14.87
N GLU A 234 7.72 -10.17 15.61
CA GLU A 234 7.81 -10.97 16.84
C GLU A 234 7.84 -12.48 16.52
N TRP A 235 7.32 -12.84 15.36
CA TRP A 235 7.05 -14.21 14.97
C TRP A 235 8.31 -15.01 14.64
N HIS A 236 8.44 -16.21 15.22
CA HIS A 236 9.66 -17.04 15.23
C HIS A 236 10.11 -17.65 13.89
N PHE A 237 9.53 -17.25 12.75
CA PHE A 237 9.90 -17.83 11.46
C PHE A 237 11.19 -17.19 10.93
N THR A 238 12.31 -17.94 11.02
CA THR A 238 13.65 -17.52 10.59
C THR A 238 13.96 -17.86 9.13
N ASP A 239 12.97 -18.34 8.37
CA ASP A 239 13.14 -18.68 6.97
C ASP A 239 13.63 -17.46 6.19
N SER A 240 14.79 -17.65 5.55
CA SER A 240 15.47 -16.59 4.83
C SER A 240 14.62 -15.97 3.72
N PHE A 241 13.68 -16.71 3.12
CA PHE A 241 12.77 -16.17 2.11
C PHE A 241 11.82 -15.13 2.69
N VAL A 242 11.34 -15.33 3.93
CA VAL A 242 10.42 -14.40 4.59
C VAL A 242 11.17 -13.18 5.09
N VAL A 243 12.31 -13.37 5.76
CA VAL A 243 13.01 -12.23 6.42
C VAL A 243 13.93 -11.44 5.48
N LYS A 244 14.39 -12.02 4.36
CA LYS A 244 15.28 -11.35 3.39
C LYS A 244 14.60 -10.96 2.08
N ASN A 245 13.27 -10.89 2.03
CA ASN A 245 12.58 -10.41 0.83
C ASN A 245 12.79 -8.90 0.65
N ARG A 246 12.79 -8.44 -0.61
CA ARG A 246 13.10 -7.04 -0.98
C ARG A 246 12.25 -5.96 -0.30
N PHE A 247 11.06 -6.30 0.17
CA PHE A 247 10.18 -5.32 0.81
C PHE A 247 10.58 -5.05 2.26
N ARG A 248 11.53 -5.82 2.81
CA ARG A 248 12.13 -5.56 4.12
C ARG A 248 13.44 -4.80 4.00
N ARG A 249 13.80 -4.12 5.09
CA ARG A 249 15.13 -3.50 5.23
C ARG A 249 16.21 -4.57 5.11
N ASN A 250 17.22 -4.32 4.27
CA ASN A 250 18.29 -5.27 3.92
C ASN A 250 17.80 -6.54 3.20
N GLY A 251 16.61 -6.48 2.60
CA GLY A 251 16.10 -7.51 1.71
C GLY A 251 16.86 -7.60 0.39
N ARG A 252 16.60 -8.67 -0.35
CA ARG A 252 17.12 -8.88 -1.71
C ARG A 252 16.00 -9.29 -2.66
N GLN A 253 16.28 -9.11 -3.94
CA GLN A 253 15.55 -9.86 -4.97
C GLN A 253 16.02 -11.33 -4.98
N PHE A 254 15.10 -12.24 -5.28
CA PHE A 254 15.33 -13.67 -5.40
C PHE A 254 15.62 -14.06 -6.85
N ARG A 255 16.32 -15.17 -7.08
CA ARG A 255 16.38 -15.75 -8.43
C ARG A 255 15.04 -16.40 -8.77
N LYS A 256 14.64 -16.41 -10.05
CA LYS A 256 13.36 -17.05 -10.44
C LYS A 256 13.33 -18.55 -10.09
N ALA A 257 14.48 -19.22 -10.09
CA ALA A 257 14.65 -20.59 -9.61
C ALA A 257 14.26 -20.79 -8.13
N GLU A 258 14.27 -19.74 -7.30
CA GLU A 258 13.88 -19.78 -5.90
C GLU A 258 12.35 -19.62 -5.70
N ALA A 259 11.59 -19.24 -6.73
CA ALA A 259 10.19 -18.83 -6.61
C ALA A 259 9.30 -19.84 -5.87
N ALA A 260 9.47 -21.14 -6.14
CA ALA A 260 8.67 -22.17 -5.47
C ALA A 260 8.98 -22.23 -3.97
N GLY A 261 10.25 -22.07 -3.58
CA GLY A 261 10.68 -21.99 -2.18
C GLY A 261 10.15 -20.74 -1.50
N VAL A 262 10.25 -19.60 -2.19
CA VAL A 262 9.75 -18.29 -1.75
C VAL A 262 8.26 -18.37 -1.39
N TYR A 263 7.40 -18.83 -2.32
CA TYR A 263 5.96 -18.87 -2.05
C TYR A 263 5.53 -20.02 -1.13
N LYS A 264 6.28 -21.14 -1.10
CA LYS A 264 6.10 -22.19 -0.08
C LYS A 264 6.39 -21.67 1.33
N ALA A 265 7.36 -20.75 1.48
CA ALA A 265 7.62 -20.08 2.75
C ALA A 265 6.46 -19.14 3.11
N LEU A 266 5.97 -18.33 2.16
CA LEU A 266 4.86 -17.38 2.37
C LEU A 266 3.60 -18.06 2.92
N ILE A 267 3.17 -19.18 2.35
CA ILE A 267 1.92 -19.85 2.80
C ILE A 267 1.98 -20.39 4.24
N ARG A 268 3.18 -20.51 4.80
CA ARG A 268 3.40 -20.90 6.21
C ARG A 268 3.32 -19.71 7.16
N THR A 269 3.03 -18.52 6.63
CA THR A 269 2.96 -17.25 7.37
C THR A 269 1.56 -16.70 7.55
N PRO A 270 1.35 -15.79 8.53
CA PRO A 270 0.10 -15.07 8.69
C PRO A 270 -0.07 -13.95 7.65
N PHE A 271 0.92 -13.71 6.78
CA PHE A 271 0.91 -12.65 5.79
C PHE A 271 0.19 -13.07 4.50
N ALA A 272 -0.61 -12.17 3.95
CA ALA A 272 -1.37 -12.42 2.73
C ALA A 272 -0.50 -12.25 1.47
N SER A 273 0.51 -11.38 1.51
CA SER A 273 1.51 -11.18 0.46
C SER A 273 2.90 -10.95 1.08
N PHE A 274 3.97 -10.96 0.27
CA PHE A 274 5.28 -10.54 0.76
C PHE A 274 5.32 -9.05 1.10
N TYR A 275 4.54 -8.22 0.42
CA TYR A 275 4.45 -6.80 0.73
C TYR A 275 3.88 -6.54 2.12
N SER A 276 2.96 -7.40 2.59
CA SER A 276 2.48 -7.39 3.98
C SER A 276 3.59 -7.50 5.03
N THR A 277 4.79 -7.99 4.67
CA THR A 277 5.92 -8.09 5.62
C THR A 277 6.69 -6.78 5.82
N ALA A 278 6.36 -5.73 5.06
CA ALA A 278 7.08 -4.45 5.12
C ALA A 278 6.81 -3.72 6.43
N SER A 279 5.55 -3.61 6.83
CA SER A 279 5.11 -3.03 8.10
C SER A 279 3.74 -3.57 8.50
N TRP A 280 3.35 -3.37 9.76
CA TRP A 280 1.99 -3.71 10.21
C TRP A 280 0.87 -2.90 9.52
N HIS A 281 1.17 -1.74 8.92
CA HIS A 281 0.23 -0.89 8.19
C HIS A 281 0.00 -1.50 6.80
N GLU A 282 1.09 -1.89 6.12
CA GLU A 282 1.00 -2.63 4.85
C GLU A 282 0.35 -3.99 5.02
N ASP A 283 0.59 -4.65 6.15
CA ASP A 283 -0.07 -5.90 6.50
C ASP A 283 -1.59 -5.74 6.60
N LEU A 284 -2.07 -4.70 7.30
CA LEU A 284 -3.50 -4.43 7.39
C LEU A 284 -4.10 -4.06 6.03
N ALA A 285 -3.46 -3.15 5.28
CA ALA A 285 -3.92 -2.71 3.97
C ALA A 285 -4.00 -3.88 2.97
N GLU A 286 -2.95 -4.70 2.86
CA GLU A 286 -2.94 -5.88 1.98
C GLU A 286 -3.95 -6.93 2.44
N LEU A 287 -4.06 -7.21 3.75
CA LEU A 287 -4.98 -8.22 4.25
C LEU A 287 -6.44 -7.82 4.01
N VAL A 288 -6.82 -6.57 4.28
CA VAL A 288 -8.16 -6.05 4.01
C VAL A 288 -8.47 -6.15 2.51
N THR A 289 -7.54 -5.71 1.67
CA THR A 289 -7.74 -5.65 0.22
C THR A 289 -7.86 -7.04 -0.40
N LEU A 290 -6.95 -7.96 -0.08
CA LEU A 290 -7.00 -9.33 -0.57
C LEU A 290 -8.21 -10.10 0.00
N TYR A 291 -8.61 -9.84 1.24
CA TYR A 291 -9.84 -10.42 1.79
C TYR A 291 -11.06 -9.92 1.04
N HIS A 292 -11.13 -8.63 0.72
CA HIS A 292 -12.23 -8.06 -0.03
C HIS A 292 -12.32 -8.65 -1.44
N LEU A 293 -11.20 -8.66 -2.16
CA LEU A 293 -11.08 -9.23 -3.49
C LEU A 293 -11.55 -10.70 -3.54
N THR A 294 -11.05 -11.52 -2.60
CA THR A 294 -11.30 -12.97 -2.62
C THR A 294 -12.60 -13.39 -1.94
N GLN A 295 -12.93 -12.83 -0.77
CA GLN A 295 -14.05 -13.29 0.05
C GLN A 295 -15.34 -12.51 -0.19
N LYS A 296 -15.29 -11.28 -0.74
CA LYS A 296 -16.47 -10.47 -1.05
C LYS A 296 -16.83 -10.50 -2.52
N TYR A 297 -15.83 -10.48 -3.40
CA TYR A 297 -16.03 -10.49 -4.86
C TYR A 297 -15.68 -11.80 -5.55
N GLY A 298 -15.28 -12.83 -4.79
CA GLY A 298 -15.05 -14.17 -5.32
C GLY A 298 -13.91 -14.27 -6.34
N GLN A 299 -13.07 -13.24 -6.45
CA GLN A 299 -11.95 -13.27 -7.39
C GLN A 299 -10.87 -14.25 -6.88
N PRO A 300 -10.13 -14.92 -7.77
CA PRO A 300 -9.02 -15.76 -7.37
C PRO A 300 -7.90 -14.91 -6.75
N PHE A 301 -6.99 -15.55 -6.03
CA PHE A 301 -5.67 -15.02 -5.74
C PHE A 301 -4.70 -16.19 -5.69
N ARG A 302 -4.23 -16.58 -6.88
CA ARG A 302 -3.29 -17.69 -7.08
C ARG A 302 -1.98 -17.14 -7.61
N ILE A 303 -0.89 -17.53 -6.97
CA ILE A 303 0.47 -17.29 -7.46
C ILE A 303 0.87 -18.52 -8.26
N ILE A 304 1.13 -18.34 -9.55
CA ILE A 304 1.44 -19.41 -10.50
C ILE A 304 2.90 -19.33 -10.88
N ILE A 305 3.60 -20.46 -10.77
CA ILE A 305 4.97 -20.61 -11.24
C ILE A 305 4.94 -21.54 -12.44
N SER A 306 5.49 -21.08 -13.56
CA SER A 306 5.50 -21.82 -14.81
C SER A 306 6.90 -21.95 -15.38
N VAL A 307 7.17 -23.06 -16.06
CA VAL A 307 8.41 -23.30 -16.82
C VAL A 307 8.02 -23.53 -18.27
N HIS A 308 8.57 -22.75 -19.20
CA HIS A 308 8.18 -22.78 -20.62
C HIS A 308 6.65 -22.69 -20.81
N GLY A 309 5.99 -21.83 -20.02
CA GLY A 309 4.53 -21.64 -20.05
C GLY A 309 3.70 -22.72 -19.35
N LYS A 310 4.29 -23.84 -18.91
CA LYS A 310 3.58 -24.89 -18.17
C LYS A 310 3.63 -24.65 -16.67
N GLU A 311 2.47 -24.60 -16.02
CA GLU A 311 2.36 -24.50 -14.55
C GLU A 311 3.07 -25.69 -13.88
N ILE A 312 4.03 -25.39 -12.99
CA ILE A 312 4.76 -26.38 -12.17
C ILE A 312 4.39 -26.30 -10.69
N ALA A 313 3.89 -25.16 -10.23
CA ALA A 313 3.42 -24.97 -8.86
C ALA A 313 2.42 -23.80 -8.80
N ALA A 314 1.48 -23.90 -7.86
CA ALA A 314 0.56 -22.82 -7.53
C ALA A 314 0.38 -22.68 -6.02
N PHE A 315 0.23 -21.44 -5.55
CA PHE A 315 0.06 -21.10 -4.15
C PHE A 315 -1.12 -20.17 -3.94
N GLU A 316 -1.88 -20.37 -2.87
CA GLU A 316 -3.07 -19.58 -2.53
C GLU A 316 -2.98 -19.07 -1.09
N PRO A 317 -2.27 -17.95 -0.83
CA PRO A 317 -2.04 -17.44 0.52
C PRO A 317 -3.32 -17.24 1.33
N MET A 318 -4.39 -16.76 0.68
CA MET A 318 -5.69 -16.53 1.33
C MET A 318 -6.40 -17.82 1.77
N LYS A 319 -5.98 -18.99 1.28
CA LYS A 319 -6.44 -20.29 1.77
C LYS A 319 -5.65 -20.80 2.98
N SER A 320 -4.50 -20.20 3.29
CA SER A 320 -3.68 -20.59 4.45
C SER A 320 -4.45 -20.46 5.76
N ARG A 321 -4.35 -21.47 6.63
CA ARG A 321 -4.95 -21.44 7.97
C ARG A 321 -4.44 -20.27 8.82
N PHE A 322 -3.21 -19.81 8.58
CA PHE A 322 -2.60 -18.72 9.33
C PHE A 322 -3.23 -17.37 8.94
N VAL A 323 -3.40 -17.14 7.63
CA VAL A 323 -4.08 -15.94 7.09
C VAL A 323 -5.58 -15.95 7.48
N LYS A 324 -6.27 -17.08 7.29
CA LYS A 324 -7.72 -17.21 7.63
C LYS A 324 -8.04 -16.89 9.08
N ARG A 325 -7.16 -17.25 10.03
CA ARG A 325 -7.34 -16.91 11.46
C ARG A 325 -7.44 -15.41 11.71
N ARG A 326 -6.92 -14.58 10.81
CA ARG A 326 -6.91 -13.12 10.92
C ARG A 326 -8.16 -12.47 10.35
N PHE A 327 -8.99 -13.18 9.59
CA PHE A 327 -10.21 -12.61 8.99
C PHE A 327 -11.19 -12.06 10.02
N ARG A 328 -11.16 -12.57 11.25
CA ARG A 328 -11.95 -12.02 12.38
C ARG A 328 -11.70 -10.53 12.63
N HIS A 329 -10.48 -10.05 12.37
CA HIS A 329 -10.13 -8.63 12.57
C HIS A 329 -10.79 -7.73 11.51
N LEU A 330 -11.23 -8.30 10.39
CA LEU A 330 -11.69 -7.57 9.22
C LEU A 330 -13.19 -7.23 9.27
N HIS A 331 -13.96 -7.86 10.17
CA HIS A 331 -15.40 -7.64 10.26
C HIS A 331 -15.77 -6.16 10.47
N ARG A 332 -14.91 -5.40 11.15
CA ARG A 332 -15.14 -3.98 11.42
C ARG A 332 -15.20 -3.09 10.17
N PHE A 333 -14.52 -3.48 9.09
CA PHE A 333 -14.51 -2.70 7.83
C PHE A 333 -15.83 -2.83 7.06
N TYR A 334 -16.66 -3.81 7.42
CA TYR A 334 -17.94 -4.13 6.76
C TYR A 334 -19.16 -3.78 7.60
N ARG A 335 -18.98 -2.99 8.67
CA ARG A 335 -20.07 -2.49 9.51
C ARG A 335 -20.42 -1.06 9.15
#